data_AF-A0A1G3LA15-F1
#
_entry.id   AF-A0A1G3LA15-F1
#
_cell.length_a   1.000
_cell.length_b   1.000
_cell.length_c   1.000
_cell.angle_alpha   90.00
_cell.angle_beta   90.00
_cell.angle_gamma   90.00
#
_symmetry.space_group_name_H-M   'P 1'
#
loop_
_entity.id
_entity.type
_entity.pdbx_description
1 polymer ?
#
loop_
_entity_poly.entity_id
_entity_poly.type
_entity_poly.pdbx_seq_one_letter_code
_entity_poly.pdbx_strand_id
1 'polypeptide(L)'
;MEMIQKLKKLRERDELEFKYQLRSLLKKSQLEGLDAFLELVENFKREIVFDSFFFIDIINESVYLFYLESDENFEKIVSLISILAPVGDRTTLDILYKVVKKLPRHNPHYPTLVNYYGEIEHKVSFLEQKIKNLKLSPMKSMIVKWYE
;
A
#
# COMPACT_ATOMS: atom_id res chain seq x y z
N MET A 1 3.72 14.33 -19.44
CA MET A 1 2.97 15.49 -18.90
C MET A 1 1.48 15.55 -19.28
N GLU A 2 1.10 15.37 -20.55
CA GLU A 2 -0.32 15.51 -20.98
C GLU A 2 -1.27 14.47 -20.35
N MET A 3 -0.80 13.23 -20.16
CA MET A 3 -1.59 12.15 -19.55
C MET A 3 -1.89 12.37 -18.06
N ILE A 4 -0.93 12.92 -17.30
CA ILE A 4 -1.10 13.23 -15.87
C ILE A 4 -2.18 14.30 -15.68
N GLN A 5 -2.18 15.34 -16.53
CA GLN A 5 -3.20 16.39 -16.48
C GLN A 5 -4.59 15.87 -16.87
N LYS A 6 -4.68 14.96 -17.86
CA LYS A 6 -5.94 14.31 -18.24
C LYS A 6 -6.51 13.48 -17.08
N LEU A 7 -5.67 12.72 -16.37
CA LEU A 7 -6.09 11.95 -15.19
C LEU A 7 -6.58 12.82 -14.04
N LYS A 8 -5.88 13.92 -13.74
CA LYS A 8 -6.33 14.86 -12.70
C LYS A 8 -7.71 15.45 -13.01
N LYS A 9 -8.00 15.75 -14.27
CA LYS A 9 -9.34 16.20 -14.72
C LYS A 9 -10.39 15.10 -14.69
N LEU A 10 -10.00 13.84 -14.96
CA LEU A 10 -10.91 12.69 -14.94
C LEU A 10 -11.46 12.44 -13.53
N ARG A 11 -10.62 12.61 -12.50
CA ARG A 11 -11.02 12.45 -11.09
C ARG A 11 -12.25 13.29 -10.71
N GLU A 12 -12.36 14.52 -11.24
CA GLU A 12 -13.48 15.42 -10.95
C GLU A 12 -14.79 14.97 -11.62
N ARG A 13 -14.71 14.12 -12.65
CA ARG A 13 -15.85 13.68 -13.47
C ARG A 13 -16.29 12.25 -13.17
N ASP A 14 -15.32 11.34 -13.04
CA ASP A 14 -15.52 9.93 -12.76
C ASP A 14 -14.35 9.40 -11.90
N GLU A 15 -14.62 9.29 -10.59
CA GLU A 15 -13.64 8.83 -9.61
C GLU A 15 -13.25 7.35 -9.84
N LEU A 16 -14.20 6.51 -10.26
CA LEU A 16 -13.97 5.09 -10.42
C LEU A 16 -13.11 4.83 -11.66
N GLU A 17 -13.42 5.49 -12.78
CA GLU A 17 -12.60 5.40 -13.99
C GLU A 17 -11.18 5.91 -13.73
N PHE A 18 -11.04 7.02 -13.01
CA PHE A 18 -9.73 7.53 -12.57
C PHE A 18 -8.94 6.46 -11.81
N LYS A 19 -9.56 5.78 -10.84
CA LYS A 19 -8.91 4.73 -10.06
C LYS A 19 -8.39 3.59 -10.93
N TYR A 20 -9.21 3.10 -11.87
CA TYR A 20 -8.79 2.04 -12.79
C TYR A 20 -7.68 2.47 -13.73
N GLN A 21 -7.76 3.69 -14.29
CA GLN A 21 -6.71 4.19 -15.18
C GLN A 21 -5.39 4.40 -14.43
N LEU A 22 -5.42 4.97 -13.22
CA LEU A 22 -4.21 5.12 -12.39
C LEU A 22 -3.62 3.75 -12.03
N ARG A 23 -4.45 2.77 -11.67
CA ARG A 23 -3.99 1.40 -11.41
C ARG A 23 -3.33 0.76 -12.64
N SER A 24 -3.93 0.94 -13.82
CA SER A 24 -3.36 0.45 -15.08
C SER A 24 -2.00 1.11 -15.37
N LEU A 25 -1.89 2.42 -15.14
CA LEU A 25 -0.64 3.13 -15.27
C LEU A 25 0.43 2.66 -14.30
N LEU A 26 0.08 2.41 -13.03
CA LEU A 26 1.01 1.85 -12.04
C LEU A 26 1.54 0.49 -12.48
N LYS A 27 0.69 -0.38 -13.07
CA LYS A 27 1.15 -1.67 -13.64
C LYS A 27 2.08 -1.48 -14.82
N LYS A 28 1.79 -0.50 -15.68
CA LYS A 28 2.63 -0.21 -16.85
C LYS A 28 3.99 0.34 -16.42
N SER A 29 4.02 1.30 -15.49
CA SER A 29 5.26 1.89 -15.01
C SER A 29 6.12 0.90 -14.22
N GLN A 30 5.51 -0.10 -13.57
CA GLN A 30 6.23 -1.22 -12.96
C GLN A 30 7.12 -1.96 -13.98
N LEU A 31 6.66 -2.15 -15.21
CA LEU A 31 7.43 -2.78 -16.29
C LEU A 31 8.47 -1.85 -16.92
N GLU A 32 8.25 -0.53 -16.85
CA GLU A 32 9.18 0.48 -17.38
C GLU A 32 10.36 0.69 -16.43
N GLY A 33 10.18 0.41 -15.13
CA GLY A 33 11.24 0.38 -14.13
C GLY A 33 10.96 1.30 -12.93
N LEU A 34 11.87 1.23 -11.95
CA LEU A 34 11.72 1.90 -10.66
C LEU A 34 11.53 3.42 -10.77
N ASP A 35 12.24 4.09 -11.68
CA ASP A 35 12.16 5.55 -11.83
C ASP A 35 10.81 6.02 -12.37
N ALA A 36 10.32 5.38 -13.42
CA ALA A 36 8.99 5.66 -13.97
C ALA A 36 7.89 5.38 -12.93
N PHE A 37 8.05 4.31 -12.16
CA PHE A 37 7.11 3.96 -11.10
C PHE A 37 7.12 4.98 -9.96
N LEU A 38 8.30 5.35 -9.45
CA LEU A 38 8.46 6.36 -8.40
C LEU A 38 7.91 7.72 -8.82
N GLU A 39 8.21 8.17 -10.04
CA GLU A 39 7.67 9.43 -10.57
C GLU A 39 6.13 9.42 -10.55
N LEU A 40 5.51 8.31 -10.96
CA LEU A 40 4.06 8.19 -10.97
C LEU A 40 3.47 8.20 -9.55
N VAL A 41 4.08 7.47 -8.61
CA VAL A 41 3.64 7.43 -7.22
C VAL A 41 3.76 8.81 -6.56
N GLU A 42 4.84 9.55 -6.80
CA GLU A 42 5.00 10.90 -6.26
C GLU A 42 3.97 11.88 -6.85
N ASN A 43 3.72 11.80 -8.16
CA ASN A 43 2.75 12.67 -8.84
C ASN A 43 1.30 12.49 -8.35
N PHE A 44 0.95 11.30 -7.85
CA PHE A 44 -0.36 10.93 -7.36
C PHE A 44 -0.35 10.51 -5.88
N LYS A 45 0.64 10.96 -5.12
CA LYS A 45 0.85 10.58 -3.72
C LYS A 45 -0.39 10.78 -2.87
N ARG A 46 -1.07 11.92 -3.02
CA ARG A 46 -2.27 12.24 -2.23
C ARG A 46 -3.41 11.28 -2.53
N GLU A 47 -3.64 10.97 -3.80
CA GLU A 47 -4.66 10.06 -4.27
C GLU A 47 -4.38 8.63 -3.81
N ILE A 48 -3.13 8.18 -3.95
CA ILE A 48 -2.67 6.86 -3.52
C ILE A 48 -2.87 6.67 -2.01
N VAL A 49 -2.53 7.67 -1.20
CA VAL A 49 -2.69 7.59 0.26
C VAL A 49 -4.17 7.60 0.65
N PHE A 50 -4.97 8.49 0.05
CA PHE A 50 -6.39 8.63 0.37
C PHE A 50 -7.20 7.38 -0.01
N ASP A 51 -6.95 6.85 -1.21
CA ASP A 51 -7.61 5.65 -1.76
C ASP A 51 -6.73 4.40 -1.62
N SER A 52 -5.95 4.34 -0.55
CA SER A 52 -4.93 3.31 -0.32
C SER A 52 -5.47 1.89 -0.46
N PHE A 53 -6.70 1.62 -0.02
CA PHE A 53 -7.33 0.30 -0.17
C PHE A 53 -7.36 -0.21 -1.62
N PHE A 54 -7.37 0.69 -2.61
CA PHE A 54 -7.44 0.33 -4.03
C PHE A 54 -6.06 0.13 -4.66
N PHE A 55 -5.03 0.79 -4.12
CA PHE A 55 -3.69 0.87 -4.72
C PHE A 55 -2.61 0.15 -3.91
N ILE A 56 -2.83 -0.17 -2.64
CA ILE A 56 -1.76 -0.65 -1.77
C ILE A 56 -1.18 -1.99 -2.22
N ASP A 57 -2.02 -2.91 -2.72
CA ASP A 57 -1.58 -4.22 -3.21
C ASP A 57 -0.57 -4.10 -4.34
N ILE A 58 -0.90 -3.29 -5.36
CA ILE A 58 -0.02 -3.11 -6.53
C ILE A 58 1.27 -2.40 -6.15
N ILE A 59 1.22 -1.43 -5.22
CA ILE A 59 2.42 -0.71 -4.84
C ILE A 59 3.31 -1.60 -3.96
N ASN A 60 2.75 -2.37 -3.02
CA ASN A 60 3.50 -3.36 -2.25
C ASN A 60 4.16 -4.39 -3.17
N GLU A 61 3.43 -4.92 -4.15
CA GLU A 61 3.96 -5.86 -5.15
C GLU A 61 5.15 -5.26 -5.91
N SER A 62 4.98 -4.05 -6.47
CA SER A 62 6.04 -3.35 -7.20
C SER A 62 7.26 -3.06 -6.34
N VAL A 63 7.06 -2.55 -5.11
CA VAL A 63 8.16 -2.27 -4.18
C VAL A 63 8.92 -3.55 -3.85
N TYR A 64 8.21 -4.65 -3.62
CA TYR A 64 8.84 -5.93 -3.34
C TYR A 64 9.68 -6.45 -4.51
N LEU A 65 9.15 -6.35 -5.74
CA LEU A 65 9.87 -6.74 -6.95
C LEU A 65 11.13 -5.90 -7.16
N PHE A 66 11.01 -4.58 -7.08
CA PHE A 66 12.18 -3.69 -7.20
C PHE A 66 13.22 -3.93 -6.11
N TYR A 67 12.79 -4.26 -4.89
CA TYR A 67 13.69 -4.63 -3.80
C TYR A 67 14.46 -5.93 -4.07
N LEU A 68 13.86 -6.90 -4.76
CA LEU A 68 14.55 -8.14 -5.13
C LEU A 68 15.51 -7.94 -6.32
N GLU A 69 15.18 -7.03 -7.23
CA GLU A 69 15.92 -6.83 -8.48
C GLU A 69 17.07 -5.82 -8.38
N SER A 70 17.04 -4.90 -7.41
CA SER A 70 17.98 -3.77 -7.36
C SER A 70 18.60 -3.57 -5.97
N ASP A 71 19.83 -4.05 -5.77
CA ASP A 71 20.65 -3.65 -4.60
C ASP A 71 21.17 -2.19 -4.75
N GLU A 72 21.36 -1.69 -5.98
CA GLU A 72 21.93 -0.35 -6.23
C GLU A 72 20.95 0.82 -6.05
N ASN A 73 19.63 0.57 -6.01
CA ASN A 73 18.60 1.61 -5.94
C ASN A 73 17.85 1.66 -4.60
N PHE A 74 18.50 1.21 -3.52
CA PHE A 74 17.87 1.06 -2.21
C PHE A 74 17.24 2.36 -1.66
N GLU A 75 17.84 3.52 -1.89
CA GLU A 75 17.28 4.82 -1.46
C GLU A 75 15.92 5.14 -2.14
N LYS A 76 15.76 4.78 -3.42
CA LYS A 76 14.48 4.98 -4.14
C LYS A 76 13.39 4.06 -3.57
N ILE A 77 13.75 2.85 -3.18
CA ILE A 77 12.85 1.90 -2.49
C ILE A 77 12.44 2.45 -1.11
N VAL A 78 13.40 3.00 -0.35
CA VAL A 78 13.15 3.68 0.93
C VAL A 78 12.18 4.84 0.75
N SER A 79 12.32 5.63 -0.31
CA SER A 79 11.37 6.72 -0.64
C SER A 79 9.96 6.20 -0.92
N LEU A 80 9.81 5.18 -1.77
CA LEU A 80 8.52 4.56 -2.07
C LEU A 80 7.82 4.04 -0.81
N ILE A 81 8.56 3.33 0.05
CA ILE A 81 8.02 2.80 1.30
C ILE A 81 7.61 3.94 2.23
N SER A 82 8.39 5.02 2.30
CA SER A 82 8.06 6.19 3.14
C SER A 82 6.74 6.85 2.75
N ILE A 83 6.33 6.76 1.47
CA ILE A 83 5.04 7.27 0.99
C ILE A 83 3.87 6.41 1.50
N LEU A 84 4.04 5.09 1.49
CA LEU A 84 2.97 4.14 1.82
C LEU A 84 2.88 3.79 3.30
N ALA A 85 3.99 3.86 4.02
CA ALA A 85 4.06 3.45 5.42
C ALA A 85 2.94 4.04 6.31
N PRO A 86 2.50 5.31 6.15
CA PRO A 86 1.38 5.85 6.94
C PRO A 86 0.05 5.11 6.77
N VAL A 87 -0.16 4.47 5.62
CA VAL A 87 -1.38 3.74 5.25
C VAL A 87 -1.14 2.24 5.10
N GLY A 88 0.03 1.78 5.54
CA GLY A 88 0.50 0.41 5.41
C GLY A 88 -0.45 -0.63 5.97
N ASP A 89 -0.48 -1.78 5.31
CA ASP A 89 -1.14 -3.00 5.77
C ASP A 89 -0.10 -4.02 6.27
N ARG A 90 -0.55 -5.26 6.51
CA ARG A 90 0.35 -6.35 6.92
C ARG A 90 1.45 -6.60 5.89
N THR A 91 1.13 -6.52 4.60
CA THR A 91 2.10 -6.73 3.52
C THR A 91 3.15 -5.61 3.53
N THR A 92 2.72 -4.36 3.71
CA THR A 92 3.63 -3.22 3.88
C THR A 92 4.54 -3.40 5.09
N LEU A 93 4.03 -3.92 6.22
CA LEU A 93 4.83 -4.21 7.42
C LEU A 93 5.97 -5.21 7.13
N ASP A 94 5.67 -6.28 6.39
CA ASP A 94 6.66 -7.30 6.03
C ASP A 94 7.76 -6.75 5.11
N ILE A 95 7.40 -5.89 4.16
CA ILE A 95 8.35 -5.20 3.28
C ILE A 95 9.20 -4.22 4.10
N LEU A 96 8.56 -3.42 4.96
CA LEU A 96 9.20 -2.44 5.81
C LEU A 96 10.22 -3.09 6.75
N TYR A 97 9.90 -4.25 7.32
CA TYR A 97 10.84 -5.05 8.12
C TYR A 97 12.11 -5.40 7.34
N LYS A 98 11.96 -5.91 6.10
CA LYS A 98 13.09 -6.29 5.24
C LYS A 98 13.97 -5.08 4.91
N VAL A 99 13.36 -3.93 4.67
CA VAL A 99 14.08 -2.68 4.37
C VAL A 99 14.78 -2.13 5.60
N VAL A 100 14.10 -1.95 6.73
CA VAL A 100 14.69 -1.45 7.98
C VAL A 100 15.86 -2.32 8.45
N LYS A 101 15.79 -3.65 8.25
CA LYS A 101 16.88 -4.58 8.59
C LYS A 101 18.15 -4.35 7.77
N LYS A 102 18.02 -3.94 6.50
CA LYS A 102 19.16 -3.62 5.62
C LYS A 102 19.60 -2.15 5.74
N LEU A 103 18.73 -1.26 6.19
CA LEU A 103 18.98 0.18 6.25
C LEU A 103 20.00 0.53 7.35
N PRO A 104 21.09 1.26 7.04
CA PRO A 104 22.02 1.71 8.06
C PRO A 104 21.34 2.63 9.06
N ARG A 105 21.61 2.46 10.36
CA ARG A 105 20.98 3.24 11.45
C ARG A 105 21.22 4.75 11.37
N HIS A 106 22.28 5.17 10.70
CA HIS A 106 22.61 6.58 10.49
C HIS A 106 21.90 7.18 9.27
N ASN A 107 21.16 6.40 8.48
CA ASN A 107 20.39 6.92 7.37
C ASN A 107 19.26 7.84 7.89
N PRO A 108 19.03 9.01 7.28
CA PRO A 108 18.00 9.96 7.71
C PRO A 108 16.57 9.38 7.79
N HIS A 109 16.25 8.40 6.96
CA HIS A 109 14.93 7.77 6.91
C HIS A 109 14.73 6.69 7.99
N TYR A 110 15.80 6.16 8.58
CA TYR A 110 15.74 5.07 9.57
C TYR A 110 14.78 5.33 10.73
N PRO A 111 14.90 6.43 11.50
CA PRO A 111 14.02 6.66 12.66
C PRO A 111 12.55 6.76 12.24
N THR A 112 12.27 7.41 11.11
CA THR A 112 10.92 7.58 10.57
C THR A 112 10.30 6.23 10.18
N LEU A 113 11.05 5.38 9.48
CA LEU A 113 10.59 4.06 9.05
C LEU A 113 10.38 3.10 10.24
N VAL A 114 11.22 3.16 11.26
CA VAL A 114 11.04 2.39 12.50
C VAL A 114 9.78 2.81 13.25
N ASN A 115 9.49 4.11 13.30
CA ASN A 115 8.26 4.61 13.92
C ASN A 115 7.02 4.06 13.18
N TYR A 116 7.00 4.17 11.84
CA TYR A 116 5.89 3.59 11.07
C TYR A 116 5.79 2.07 11.22
N TYR A 117 6.92 1.36 11.33
CA TYR A 117 6.91 -0.07 11.60
C TYR A 117 6.15 -0.39 12.89
N GLY A 118 6.46 0.31 13.98
CA GLY A 118 5.76 0.15 15.26
C GLY A 118 4.28 0.54 15.19
N GLU A 119 3.93 1.62 14.47
CA GLU A 119 2.54 2.05 14.30
C GLU A 119 1.69 1.03 13.54
N ILE A 120 2.21 0.52 12.42
CA ILE A 120 1.52 -0.50 11.61
C ILE A 120 1.41 -1.80 12.41
N GLU A 121 2.48 -2.24 13.09
CA GLU A 121 2.48 -3.44 13.93
C GLU A 121 1.41 -3.36 15.02
N HIS A 122 1.35 -2.23 15.73
CA HIS A 122 0.34 -1.99 16.76
C HIS A 122 -1.08 -2.01 16.18
N LYS A 123 -1.30 -1.36 15.03
CA LYS A 123 -2.59 -1.34 14.33
C LYS A 123 -3.03 -2.75 13.91
N VAL A 124 -2.14 -3.53 13.32
CA VAL A 124 -2.41 -4.92 12.89
C VAL A 124 -2.72 -5.79 14.11
N SER A 125 -1.90 -5.72 15.16
CA SER A 125 -2.11 -6.48 16.40
C SER A 125 -3.46 -6.15 17.06
N PHE A 126 -3.82 -4.87 17.15
CA PHE A 126 -5.10 -4.44 17.69
C PHE A 126 -6.29 -4.97 16.88
N LEU A 127 -6.20 -4.96 15.54
CA LEU A 127 -7.23 -5.51 14.67
C LEU A 127 -7.36 -7.03 14.83
N GLU A 128 -6.25 -7.76 14.90
CA GLU A 128 -6.25 -9.21 15.16
C GLU A 128 -6.87 -9.55 16.51
N GLN A 129 -6.58 -8.78 17.56
CA GLN A 129 -7.20 -8.96 18.88
C GLN A 129 -8.71 -8.70 18.83
N LYS A 130 -9.15 -7.64 18.15
CA LYS A 130 -10.58 -7.38 17.94
C LYS A 130 -11.28 -8.52 17.22
N ILE A 131 -10.68 -9.07 16.16
CA ILE A 131 -11.21 -10.22 15.42
C ILE A 131 -11.26 -11.48 16.30
N LYS A 132 -10.21 -11.75 17.10
CA LYS A 132 -10.20 -12.88 18.05
C LYS A 132 -11.29 -12.74 19.12
N ASN A 133 -11.58 -11.52 19.56
CA ASN A 133 -12.63 -11.21 20.53
C ASN A 133 -14.03 -11.19 19.91
N LEU A 134 -14.14 -10.99 18.60
CA LEU A 134 -15.30 -11.34 17.78
C LEU A 134 -15.37 -12.87 17.64
N LYS A 135 -15.54 -13.58 18.76
CA LYS A 135 -16.08 -14.94 18.73
C LYS A 135 -17.43 -14.84 18.05
N LEU A 136 -17.49 -15.21 16.77
CA LEU A 136 -18.73 -15.37 16.03
C LEU A 136 -19.57 -16.37 16.84
N SER A 137 -20.56 -15.86 17.57
CA SER A 137 -21.61 -16.69 18.12
C SER A 137 -22.15 -17.53 16.96
N PRO A 138 -22.16 -18.87 17.04
CA PRO A 138 -22.76 -19.66 15.99
C PRO A 138 -24.16 -19.11 15.75
N MET A 139 -24.48 -18.74 14.50
CA MET A 139 -25.85 -18.36 14.15
C MET A 139 -26.74 -19.49 14.67
N LYS A 140 -27.68 -19.16 15.56
CA LYS A 140 -28.75 -20.11 15.90
C LYS A 140 -29.31 -20.58 14.57
N SER A 141 -29.26 -21.89 14.31
CA SER A 141 -29.91 -22.47 13.15
C SER A 141 -31.37 -22.03 13.20
N MET A 142 -31.77 -21.09 12.37
CA MET A 142 -33.18 -20.86 12.11
C MET A 142 -33.65 -22.14 11.44
N ILE A 143 -34.24 -23.05 12.22
CA ILE A 143 -35.05 -24.12 11.67
C ILE A 143 -36.21 -23.40 11.01
N VAL A 144 -36.10 -23.29 9.70
CA VAL A 144 -37.15 -22.86 8.78
C VAL A 144 -38.26 -23.91 8.91
N LYS A 145 -39.14 -23.77 9.90
CA LYS A 145 -40.44 -24.45 9.91
C LYS A 145 -41.31 -23.73 8.88
N TRP A 146 -41.15 -24.11 7.62
CA TRP A 146 -42.23 -24.00 6.65
C TRP A 146 -42.95 -25.35 6.65
N TYR A 147 -44.29 -25.30 6.61
CA TYR A 147 -45.28 -26.36 6.81
C TYR A 147 -45.70 -26.60 8.28
N GLU A 148 -46.75 -25.89 8.69
CA GLU A 148 -48.10 -26.47 8.84
C GLU A 148 -49.14 -25.48 8.27
#